data_AF-A0A842U9A9-F1
#
_entry.id   AF-A0A842U9A9-F1
#
_cell.length_a   1.000
_cell.length_b   1.000
_cell.length_c   1.000
_cell.angle_alpha   90.00
_cell.angle_beta   90.00
_cell.angle_gamma   90.00
#
_symmetry.space_group_name_H-M   'P 1'
#
loop_
_entity.id
_entity.type
_entity.pdbx_description
1 polymer ?
#
loop_
_entity_poly.entity_id
_entity_poly.type
_entity_poly.pdbx_seq_one_letter_code
_entity_poly.pdbx_strand_id
1 'polypeptide(L)' 'MARYKHPSRKKRLIKKHGQTKWAPFWAVLKKFPKRRVHPARITNVKRNWRRIKTKA' A
#
# COMPACT_ATOMS: atom_id res chain seq x y z
N MET A 1 -20.22 4.34 5.13
CA MET A 1 -19.02 5.22 5.10
C MET A 1 -19.50 6.65 5.25
N ALA A 2 -18.84 7.49 6.05
CA ALA A 2 -19.22 8.90 6.13
C ALA A 2 -19.03 9.59 4.78
N ARG A 3 -20.09 10.24 4.27
CA ARG A 3 -20.09 11.01 3.01
C ARG A 3 -19.18 12.22 3.11
N TYR A 4 -19.25 12.92 4.23
CA TYR A 4 -18.42 14.09 4.54
C TYR A 4 -17.26 13.70 5.45
N LYS A 5 -16.03 14.05 5.04
CA LYS A 5 -14.80 13.75 5.77
C LYS A 5 -14.01 15.03 5.93
N HIS A 6 -13.54 15.29 7.14
CA HIS A 6 -12.62 16.40 7.39
C HIS A 6 -11.37 16.28 6.49
N PRO A 7 -10.85 17.39 5.92
CA PRO A 7 -9.70 17.35 5.01
C PRO A 7 -8.47 16.61 5.56
N SER A 8 -8.17 16.74 6.85
CA SER A 8 -7.05 16.02 7.49
C SER A 8 -7.25 14.50 7.42
N ARG A 9 -8.46 14.01 7.70
CA ARG A 9 -8.82 12.60 7.59
C ARG A 9 -8.71 12.12 6.14
N LYS A 10 -9.17 12.92 5.18
CA LYS A 10 -9.04 12.60 3.74
C LYS A 10 -7.58 12.43 3.33
N LYS A 11 -6.68 13.35 3.74
CA LYS A 11 -5.23 13.25 3.48
C LYS A 11 -4.62 11.96 4.06
N ARG A 12 -4.95 11.61 5.31
CA ARG A 12 -4.48 10.36 5.94
C ARG A 12 -4.94 9.12 5.18
N LEU A 13 -6.21 9.09 4.77
CA LEU A 13 -6.77 7.97 4.01
C LEU A 13 -6.10 7.80 2.64
N ILE A 14 -5.83 8.90 1.94
CA ILE A 14 -5.11 8.89 0.65
C ILE A 14 -3.70 8.31 0.83
N LYS A 15 -2.96 8.79 1.84
CA LYS A 15 -1.62 8.27 2.15
C LYS A 15 -1.65 6.77 2.44
N LYS A 16 -2.59 6.31 3.27
CA LYS A 16 -2.76 4.89 3.60
C LYS A 16 -3.16 4.04 2.40
N HIS A 17 -3.95 4.59 1.47
CA HIS A 17 -4.31 3.90 0.24
C HIS A 17 -3.08 3.72 -0.68
N GLY A 18 -2.27 4.76 -0.85
CA GLY A 18 -1.02 4.69 -1.63
C GLY A 18 -0.04 3.63 -1.12
N GLN A 19 0.07 3.49 0.20
CA GLN A 19 0.96 2.49 0.83
C GLN A 19 0.57 1.03 0.56
N THR A 20 -0.68 0.75 0.19
CA THR A 20 -1.14 -0.62 -0.07
C THR A 20 -0.87 -1.11 -1.48
N LYS A 21 -0.35 -0.24 -2.35
CA LYS A 21 0.03 -0.63 -3.71
C LYS A 21 1.23 -1.56 -3.65
N TRP A 22 1.29 -2.48 -4.62
CA TRP A 22 2.45 -3.32 -4.83
C TRP A 22 3.68 -2.46 -5.10
N ALA A 23 4.83 -2.91 -4.61
CA ALA A 23 6.09 -2.30 -4.96
C ALA A 23 6.31 -2.37 -6.48
N PRO A 24 6.94 -1.34 -7.06
CA PRO A 24 7.12 -1.28 -8.49
C PRO A 24 8.09 -2.35 -8.99
N PHE A 25 7.88 -2.82 -10.22
CA PHE A 25 8.65 -3.90 -10.81
C PHE A 25 10.15 -3.59 -10.88
N TRP A 26 10.53 -2.35 -11.22
CA TRP A 26 11.93 -1.93 -11.26
C TRP A 26 12.63 -2.05 -9.89
N ALA A 27 11.90 -1.84 -8.79
CA ALA A 27 12.47 -1.97 -7.44
C ALA A 27 12.72 -3.45 -7.09
N VAL A 28 11.89 -4.36 -7.60
CA VAL A 28 12.12 -5.80 -7.49
C VAL A 28 13.38 -6.20 -8.24
N LEU A 29 13.53 -5.75 -9.49
CA LEU A 29 14.70 -6.06 -10.30
C LEU A 29 15.98 -5.52 -9.66
N LYS A 30 15.96 -4.29 -9.15
CA LYS A 30 17.10 -3.68 -8.47
C LYS A 30 17.54 -4.47 -7.22
N LYS A 31 16.59 -5.02 -6.45
CA LYS A 31 16.87 -5.80 -5.24
C LYS A 31 17.18 -7.28 -5.54
N PHE A 32 16.59 -7.85 -6.58
CA PHE A 32 16.68 -9.27 -6.95
C PHE A 32 17.02 -9.43 -8.44
N PRO A 33 18.27 -9.14 -8.85
CA PRO A 33 18.63 -9.06 -10.28
C PRO A 33 18.56 -10.38 -11.05
N LYS A 34 18.73 -11.52 -10.37
CA LYS A 34 18.82 -12.86 -11.01
C LYS A 34 17.63 -13.77 -10.71
N ARG A 35 16.56 -13.25 -10.11
CA ARG A 35 15.43 -14.07 -9.63
C ARG A 35 14.10 -13.44 -10.02
N ARG A 36 13.19 -14.26 -10.55
CA ARG A 36 11.80 -13.86 -10.79
C ARG A 36 11.04 -13.85 -9.47
N VAL A 37 11.16 -12.75 -8.72
CA VAL A 37 10.54 -12.58 -7.41
C VAL A 37 9.26 -11.77 -7.55
N HIS A 38 8.19 -12.19 -6.89
CA HIS A 38 6.95 -11.43 -6.86
C HIS A 38 7.10 -10.16 -5.99
N PRO A 39 6.57 -8.98 -6.38
CA PRO A 39 6.80 -7.71 -5.65
C PRO A 39 6.26 -7.70 -4.22
N ALA A 40 5.41 -8.67 -3.87
CA ALA A 40 4.94 -8.91 -2.50
C ALA A 40 6.09 -9.10 -1.52
N ARG A 41 7.21 -9.65 -1.98
CA ARG A 41 8.38 -9.92 -1.12
C ARG A 41 9.05 -8.63 -0.63
N ILE A 42 8.93 -7.54 -1.39
CA ILE A 42 9.48 -6.23 -1.02
C ILE A 42 8.41 -5.23 -0.56
N THR A 43 7.13 -5.54 -0.78
CA THR A 43 6.01 -4.69 -0.35
C THR A 43 5.80 -4.84 1.15
N ASN A 44 6.14 -3.80 1.91
CA ASN A 44 6.08 -3.82 3.37
C ASN A 44 4.63 -3.76 3.91
N VAL A 45 3.78 -2.93 3.30
CA VAL A 45 2.41 -2.71 3.77
C VAL A 45 1.43 -3.45 2.86
N LYS A 46 0.89 -4.56 3.34
CA LYS A 46 -0.20 -5.29 2.68
C LYS A 46 -1.45 -5.18 3.54
N ARG A 47 -2.53 -4.67 2.97
CA ARG A 47 -3.77 -4.47 3.73
C ARG A 47 -4.97 -4.81 2.87
N ASN A 48 -5.87 -5.63 3.43
CA ASN A 48 -7.19 -5.87 2.89
C ASN A 48 -8.23 -5.12 3.75
N TRP A 49 -9.15 -4.39 3.13
CA TRP A 49 -10.19 -3.60 3.80
C TRP A 49 -11.24 -4.43 4.56
N ARG A 50 -11.43 -5.69 4.18
CA ARG A 50 -12.31 -6.63 4.90
C ARG A 50 -11.64 -7.15 6.18
N ARG A 51 -10.35 -7.49 6.10
CA ARG A 51 -9.60 -8.13 7.20
C ARG A 51 -8.99 -7.14 8.19
N ILE A 52 -8.41 -6.04 7.72
CA ILE A 52 -7.66 -5.09 8.56
C ILE A 52 -8.23 -3.68 8.36
N LYS A 53 -8.78 -3.11 9.44
CA LYS A 53 -9.35 -1.76 9.46
C LYS A 53 -8.26 -0.70 9.63
N THR A 54 -8.44 0.43 8.95
CA THR A 54 -7.50 1.55 9.00
C THR A 54 -7.84 2.47 10.18
N LYS A 55 -6.86 2.76 11.05
CA LYS A 55 -6.97 3.85 12.04
C LYS A 55 -6.61 5.18 11.35
N ALA A 56 -7.63 5.96 10.95
CA ALA A 56 -7.45 7.22 10.22
C ALA A 56 -8.60 8.22 10.44
#